data_AF-A0A962ADA1-F1
#
_entry.id   AF-A0A962ADA1-F1
#
_cell.length_a   1.000
_cell.length_b   1.000
_cell.length_c   1.000
_cell.angle_alpha   90.00
_cell.angle_beta   90.00
_cell.angle_gamma   90.00
#
_symmetry.space_group_name_H-M   'P 1'
#
loop_
_entity.id
_entity.type
_entity.pdbx_description
1 polymer ?
#
loop_
_entity_poly.entity_id
_entity_poly.type
_entity_poly.pdbx_seq_one_letter_code
_entity_poly.pdbx_strand_id
1 'polypeptide(L)'
;MKISDRQDIAEAFARQARACLELGGPFTANLCRILGANLDDGAAFSRRVTAWPADSLWPDLLPLRCCAALNTLVRRGRAPALAAFYPPNDPGDDEPF
;
A
#
# COMPACT_ATOMS: atom_id res chain seq x y z
N MET A 1 -7.39 16.50 -8.66
CA MET A 1 -8.21 15.33 -8.25
C MET A 1 -7.58 14.81 -6.99
N LYS A 2 -8.34 14.79 -5.90
CA LYS A 2 -7.82 14.33 -4.63
C LYS A 2 -7.91 12.80 -4.56
N ILE A 3 -7.05 12.14 -3.81
CA ILE A 3 -7.15 10.70 -3.52
C ILE A 3 -8.49 10.42 -2.85
N SER A 4 -8.96 11.38 -2.03
CA SER A 4 -10.28 11.34 -1.40
C SER A 4 -11.43 11.22 -2.40
N ASP A 5 -11.19 11.58 -3.67
CA ASP A 5 -12.18 11.53 -4.75
C ASP A 5 -12.12 10.20 -5.53
N ARG A 6 -11.13 9.33 -5.28
CA ARG A 6 -10.92 8.03 -5.95
C ARG A 6 -11.28 6.86 -5.04
N GLN A 7 -12.57 6.72 -4.77
CA GLN A 7 -13.11 5.65 -3.93
C GLN A 7 -12.78 4.23 -4.45
N ASP A 8 -12.71 4.06 -5.76
CA ASP A 8 -12.31 2.81 -6.42
C ASP A 8 -10.89 2.36 -6.04
N ILE A 9 -9.96 3.30 -5.86
CA ILE A 9 -8.60 2.99 -5.38
C ILE A 9 -8.65 2.56 -3.91
N ALA A 10 -9.38 3.27 -3.05
CA ALA A 10 -9.52 2.89 -1.64
C ALA A 10 -10.14 1.48 -1.50
N GLU A 11 -11.18 1.18 -2.27
CA GLU A 11 -11.81 -0.14 -2.34
C GLU A 11 -10.85 -1.22 -2.85
N ALA A 12 -10.01 -0.91 -3.84
CA ALA A 12 -8.98 -1.84 -4.31
C ALA A 12 -7.97 -2.20 -3.21
N PHE A 13 -7.48 -1.21 -2.45
CA PHE A 13 -6.60 -1.45 -1.31
C PHE A 13 -7.28 -2.27 -0.21
N ALA A 14 -8.53 -1.94 0.14
CA ALA A 14 -9.30 -2.68 1.15
C ALA A 14 -9.53 -4.14 0.72
N ARG A 15 -9.91 -4.37 -0.54
CA ARG A 15 -10.11 -5.72 -1.09
C ARG A 15 -8.81 -6.52 -1.09
N GLN A 16 -7.69 -5.91 -1.47
CA GLN A 16 -6.40 -6.60 -1.45
C GLN A 16 -5.93 -6.88 -0.02
N ALA A 17 -6.14 -5.96 0.92
CA ALA A 17 -5.81 -6.17 2.33
C ALA A 17 -6.51 -7.41 2.88
N ARG A 18 -7.83 -7.55 2.62
CA ARG A 18 -8.60 -8.73 2.99
C ARG A 18 -8.05 -10.01 2.36
N ALA A 19 -7.77 -9.99 1.05
CA ALA A 19 -7.22 -11.15 0.35
C ALA A 19 -5.85 -11.57 0.92
N CYS A 20 -4.97 -10.60 1.23
CA CYS A 20 -3.67 -10.90 1.86
C CYS A 20 -3.84 -11.51 3.25
N LEU A 21 -4.80 -11.04 4.05
CA LEU A 21 -5.07 -11.59 5.36
C LEU A 21 -5.58 -13.04 5.28
N GLU A 22 -6.55 -13.30 4.40
CA GLU A 22 -7.13 -14.63 4.16
C GLU A 22 -6.08 -15.64 3.64
N LEU A 23 -5.06 -15.16 2.92
CA LEU A 23 -3.96 -15.97 2.39
C LEU A 23 -2.75 -16.07 3.34
N GLY A 24 -2.85 -15.60 4.59
CA GLY A 24 -1.79 -15.72 5.59
C GLY A 24 -0.65 -14.72 5.44
N GLY A 25 -0.88 -13.58 4.78
CA GLY A 25 0.05 -12.46 4.64
C GLY A 25 -0.34 -11.23 5.47
N PRO A 26 -0.33 -11.30 6.82
CA PRO A 26 -0.82 -10.22 7.68
C PRO A 26 -0.03 -8.91 7.53
N PHE A 27 1.29 -9.01 7.31
CA PHE A 27 2.13 -7.83 7.05
C PHE A 27 1.69 -7.06 5.80
N THR A 28 1.56 -7.77 4.67
CA THR A 28 1.12 -7.16 3.41
C THR A 28 -0.31 -6.66 3.50
N ALA A 29 -1.19 -7.35 4.24
CA ALA A 29 -2.54 -6.89 4.52
C ALA A 29 -2.54 -5.54 5.23
N ASN A 30 -1.72 -5.40 6.28
CA ASN A 30 -1.58 -4.16 7.03
C ASN A 30 -1.02 -3.03 6.16
N LEU A 31 0.02 -3.32 5.37
CA LEU A 31 0.61 -2.34 4.46
C LEU A 31 -0.38 -1.84 3.41
N CYS A 32 -1.21 -2.73 2.84
CA CYS A 32 -2.30 -2.34 1.93
C CYS A 32 -3.30 -1.40 2.62
N ARG A 33 -3.69 -1.69 3.86
CA ARG A 33 -4.64 -0.86 4.61
C ARG A 33 -4.07 0.54 4.89
N ILE A 34 -2.82 0.61 5.38
CA ILE A 34 -2.14 1.88 5.68
C ILE A 34 -2.01 2.72 4.40
N LEU A 35 -1.58 2.11 3.30
CA LEU A 35 -1.48 2.81 2.02
C LEU A 35 -2.85 3.35 1.58
N GLY A 36 -3.89 2.52 1.56
CA GLY A 36 -5.23 2.96 1.16
C GLY A 36 -5.78 4.14 1.99
N ALA A 37 -5.40 4.23 3.28
CA ALA A 37 -5.84 5.30 4.17
C ALA A 37 -4.98 6.58 4.09
N ASN A 38 -3.69 6.47 3.72
CA ASN A 38 -2.70 7.56 3.88
C ASN A 38 -2.11 8.08 2.56
N LEU A 39 -2.69 7.75 1.41
CA LEU A 39 -2.23 8.32 0.14
C LEU A 39 -2.49 9.84 0.12
N ASP A 40 -1.41 10.62 0.07
CA ASP A 40 -1.47 12.09 0.02
C ASP A 40 -1.31 12.64 -1.41
N ASP A 41 -2.15 13.59 -1.80
CA ASP A 41 -2.16 14.22 -3.14
C ASP A 41 -0.88 14.99 -3.49
N GLY A 42 -0.12 15.42 -2.48
CA GLY A 42 1.15 16.09 -2.66
C GLY A 42 2.25 15.18 -3.21
N ALA A 43 2.16 13.87 -2.98
CA ALA A 43 3.23 12.93 -3.31
C ALA A 43 3.21 12.48 -4.79
N ALA A 44 4.40 12.41 -5.41
CA ALA A 44 4.54 11.87 -6.77
C ALA A 44 4.08 10.41 -6.89
N PHE A 45 4.24 9.64 -5.81
CA PHE A 45 3.74 8.28 -5.70
C PHE A 45 2.21 8.22 -5.83
N SER A 46 1.51 9.00 -4.99
CA SER A 46 0.07 9.10 -4.99
C SER A 46 -0.51 9.55 -6.32
N ARG A 47 0.12 10.54 -6.99
CA ARG A 47 -0.28 10.95 -8.35
C ARG A 47 -0.20 9.81 -9.37
N ARG A 48 0.80 8.93 -9.22
CA ARG A 48 0.92 7.75 -10.11
C ARG A 48 -0.15 6.71 -9.81
N VAL A 49 -0.52 6.53 -8.54
CA VAL A 49 -1.62 5.65 -8.12
C VAL A 49 -2.97 6.20 -8.58
N THR A 50 -3.24 7.50 -8.42
CA THR A 50 -4.50 8.13 -8.86
C THR A 50 -4.65 8.29 -10.36
N ALA A 51 -3.57 8.13 -11.12
CA ALA A 51 -3.64 8.06 -12.58
C ALA A 51 -3.93 6.65 -13.11
N TRP A 52 -4.01 5.63 -12.24
CA TRP A 52 -4.26 4.26 -12.68
C TRP A 52 -5.68 4.12 -13.27
N PRO A 53 -5.84 3.43 -14.43
CA PRO A 53 -7.16 3.17 -15.00
C PRO A 53 -8.01 2.33 -14.05
N ALA A 54 -9.28 2.73 -13.87
CA ALA A 54 -10.20 2.10 -12.92
C ALA A 54 -10.45 0.61 -13.24
N ASP A 55 -10.57 0.27 -14.53
CA ASP A 55 -10.75 -1.10 -15.03
C ASP A 55 -9.50 -1.99 -14.85
N SER A 56 -8.34 -1.37 -14.61
CA SER A 56 -7.05 -2.05 -14.49
C SER A 56 -6.57 -2.21 -13.04
N LEU A 57 -7.26 -1.61 -12.06
CA LEU A 57 -6.90 -1.70 -10.63
C LEU A 57 -6.73 -3.14 -10.16
N TRP A 58 -7.64 -4.02 -10.58
CA TRP A 58 -7.62 -5.44 -10.23
C TRP A 58 -6.69 -6.29 -11.10
N PRO A 59 -6.80 -6.25 -12.45
CA PRO A 59 -5.91 -7.00 -13.32
C PRO A 59 -4.42 -6.73 -13.06
N ASP A 60 -4.07 -5.49 -12.72
CA ASP A 60 -2.68 -5.12 -12.44
C ASP A 60 -2.24 -5.40 -11.01
N LEU A 61 -3.17 -5.80 -10.12
CA LEU A 61 -2.93 -5.94 -8.69
C LEU A 61 -2.29 -4.68 -8.10
N LEU A 62 -2.85 -3.51 -8.42
CA LEU A 62 -2.22 -2.22 -8.08
C LEU A 62 -1.76 -2.12 -6.61
N PRO A 63 -2.57 -2.48 -5.60
CA PRO A 63 -2.12 -2.44 -4.21
C PRO A 63 -0.87 -3.28 -3.94
N LEU A 64 -0.75 -4.46 -4.57
CA LEU A 64 0.45 -5.31 -4.45
C LEU A 64 1.65 -4.71 -5.18
N ARG A 65 1.44 -4.02 -6.31
CA ARG A 65 2.53 -3.30 -6.98
C ARG A 65 3.11 -2.19 -6.09
N CYS A 66 2.23 -1.48 -5.37
CA CYS A 66 2.65 -0.51 -4.36
C CYS A 66 3.46 -1.15 -3.23
N CYS A 67 2.98 -2.25 -2.65
CA CYS A 67 3.69 -3.00 -1.61
C CYS A 67 5.06 -3.51 -2.10
N ALA A 68 5.13 -4.02 -3.33
CA ALA A 68 6.35 -4.52 -3.95
C ALA A 68 7.39 -3.40 -4.18
N ALA A 69 6.94 -2.20 -4.56
CA ALA A 69 7.82 -1.04 -4.71
C ALA A 69 8.47 -0.66 -3.37
N LEU A 70 7.70 -0.62 -2.28
CA LEU A 70 8.23 -0.36 -0.94
C LEU A 70 9.21 -1.45 -0.47
N ASN A 71 8.84 -2.72 -0.66
CA ASN A 71 9.71 -3.85 -0.35
C ASN A 71 11.03 -3.79 -1.16
N THR A 72 10.98 -3.30 -2.40
CA THR A 72 12.19 -3.11 -3.23
C THR A 72 13.09 -2.01 -2.66
N LEU A 73 12.53 -0.91 -2.16
CA LEU A 73 13.33 0.15 -1.51
C LEU A 73 13.99 -0.37 -0.24
N VAL A 74 13.26 -1.11 0.59
CA VAL A 74 13.78 -1.74 1.82
C VAL A 74 14.91 -2.73 1.49
N ARG A 75 14.67 -3.67 0.58
CA ARG A 75 15.67 -4.69 0.19
C ARG A 75 16.92 -4.11 -0.46
N ARG A 76 16.81 -2.93 -1.07
CA ARG A 76 17.95 -2.20 -1.65
C ARG A 76 18.64 -1.27 -0.65
N GLY A 77 18.23 -1.26 0.62
CA GLY A 77 18.80 -0.37 1.65
C GLY A 77 18.51 1.11 1.42
N ARG A 78 17.49 1.44 0.60
CA ARG A 78 17.16 2.82 0.21
C ARG A 78 16.14 3.50 1.12
N ALA A 79 15.56 2.75 2.07
CA ALA A 79 14.58 3.24 3.02
C ALA A 79 14.82 2.61 4.41
N PRO A 80 15.93 2.98 5.10
CA PRO A 80 16.29 2.37 6.39
C PRO A 80 15.25 2.61 7.48
N ALA A 81 14.60 3.77 7.50
CA ALA A 81 13.50 4.06 8.43
C ALA A 81 12.30 3.13 8.21
N LEU A 82 11.98 2.80 6.95
CA LEU A 82 10.91 1.86 6.62
C LEU A 82 11.31 0.41 6.92
N ALA A 83 12.60 0.07 6.74
CA ALA A 83 13.10 -1.28 6.97
C ALA A 83 12.90 -1.77 8.41
N ALA A 84 12.91 -0.86 9.39
CA ALA A 84 12.63 -1.17 10.79
C ALA A 84 11.27 -1.83 11.02
N PHE A 85 10.30 -1.59 10.13
CA PHE A 85 8.94 -2.15 10.22
C PHE A 85 8.73 -3.39 9.34
N TYR A 86 9.73 -3.80 8.54
CA TYR A 86 9.62 -4.97 7.68
C TYR A 86 10.09 -6.25 8.39
N PRO A 87 9.50 -7.43 8.09
CA PRO A 87 9.97 -8.71 8.61
C PRO A 87 11.48 -8.92 8.37
N PRO A 88 12.21 -9.51 9.33
CA PRO A 88 11.73 -10.17 10.55
C PRO A 88 11.49 -9.24 11.75
N ASN A 89 11.59 -7.92 11.58
CA ASN A 89 11.35 -6.97 12.65
C ASN A 89 9.85 -6.95 13.03
N ASP A 90 9.57 -6.51 14.24
CA ASP A 90 8.20 -6.24 14.68
C ASP A 90 7.70 -4.97 13.97
N PRO A 91 6.65 -5.06 13.13
CA PRO A 91 6.06 -3.89 12.48
C PRO A 91 5.41 -2.91 13.48
N GLY A 92 5.19 -3.31 14.73
CA GLY A 92 4.46 -2.53 15.72
C GLY A 92 2.96 -2.44 15.40
N ASP A 93 2.23 -1.75 16.27
CA ASP A 93 0.81 -1.49 16.09
C ASP A 93 0.60 -0.27 15.18
N ASP A 94 -0.47 -0.29 14.38
CA ASP A 94 -0.91 0.87 13.61
C ASP A 94 -1.77 1.78 14.49
N GLU A 95 -1.11 2.54 15.37
CA GLU A 95 -1.78 3.56 16.18
C GLU A 95 -2.24 4.73 15.29
N PRO A 96 -3.51 5.20 15.41
CA PRO A 96 -3.94 6.39 14.72
C PRO A 96 -3.18 7.62 15.23
N PHE A 97 -2.56 8.36 14.31
CA PHE A 97 -1.91 9.66 14.58
C PHE A 97 -2.92 10.74 14.98
#